data_AF-A0A3D4PBA9-F1
#
_entry.id   AF-A0A3D4PBA9-F1
#
_cell.length_a   1.000
_cell.length_b   1.000
_cell.length_c   1.000
_cell.angle_alpha   90.00
_cell.angle_beta   90.00
_cell.angle_gamma   90.00
#
_symmetry.space_group_name_H-M   'P 1'
#
loop_
_entity.id
_entity.type
_entity.pdbx_description
1 polymer ?
#
loop_
_entity_poly.entity_id
_entity_poly.type
_entity_poly.pdbx_seq_one_letter_code
_entity_poly.pdbx_strand_id
1 'polypeptide(L)'
;DFGKEVFPMAIDTKQVNVHLFDGYWEDIGTIKSFYDTNLELANPNPPFEFYRPDSPIYTRPRFLPASKVSGTYIDRTLIADGCVIEEGTRIENSVIGLRCRIGKNVTIKNSIIMGADYFESEADTDKHVSKGTPIIGIGDGCVIDRSIIDKNCRLGEGAIVVPDGRMDADLDNPKLYIRDGILVAPKDTTIPPGWKIS
;
A
#
# COMPACT_ATOMS: atom_id res chain seq x y z
N ASP A 1 -27.23 16.79 -7.51
CA ASP A 1 -26.23 16.57 -6.43
C ASP A 1 -26.89 16.78 -5.07
N PHE A 2 -26.70 15.85 -4.14
CA PHE A 2 -27.29 15.96 -2.80
C PHE A 2 -26.85 17.24 -2.08
N GLY A 3 -25.55 17.56 -2.12
CA GLY A 3 -24.96 18.71 -1.42
C GLY A 3 -25.43 20.06 -1.96
N LYS A 4 -25.43 20.20 -3.29
CA LYS A 4 -25.64 21.50 -3.97
C LYS A 4 -27.10 21.79 -4.35
N GLU A 5 -27.95 20.76 -4.44
CA GLU A 5 -29.32 20.93 -4.96
C GLU A 5 -30.36 20.40 -3.98
N VAL A 6 -30.25 19.13 -3.56
CA VAL A 6 -31.29 18.47 -2.75
C VAL A 6 -31.37 19.05 -1.33
N PHE A 7 -30.24 19.22 -0.65
CA PHE A 7 -30.22 19.78 0.71
C PHE A 7 -30.70 21.23 0.76
N PRO A 8 -30.25 22.16 -0.11
CA PRO A 8 -30.79 23.51 -0.15
C PRO A 8 -32.31 23.55 -0.31
N MET A 9 -32.87 22.80 -1.27
CA MET A 9 -34.32 22.73 -1.46
C MET A 9 -35.07 22.12 -0.26
N ALA A 10 -34.48 21.13 0.40
CA ALA A 10 -35.08 20.48 1.57
C ALA A 10 -35.06 21.40 2.79
N ILE A 11 -34.03 22.22 2.98
CA ILE A 11 -33.95 23.21 4.06
C ILE A 11 -35.09 24.22 3.95
N ASP A 12 -35.46 24.63 2.72
CA ASP A 12 -36.54 25.59 2.49
C ASP A 12 -37.93 24.99 2.67
N THR A 13 -38.10 23.68 2.44
CA THR A 13 -39.42 23.05 2.32
C THR A 13 -39.73 21.99 3.37
N LYS A 14 -38.75 21.58 4.18
CA LYS A 14 -38.84 20.49 5.16
C LYS A 14 -38.12 20.86 6.45
N GLN A 15 -38.37 20.07 7.49
CA GLN A 15 -37.61 20.17 8.74
C GLN A 15 -36.27 19.43 8.57
N VAL A 16 -35.19 20.19 8.51
CA VAL A 16 -33.81 19.67 8.46
C VAL A 16 -33.15 19.96 9.80
N ASN A 17 -32.62 18.91 10.45
CA ASN A 17 -31.92 19.01 11.73
C ASN A 17 -30.44 18.64 11.55
N VAL A 18 -29.59 19.19 12.40
CA VAL A 18 -28.16 18.87 12.46
C VAL A 18 -27.94 17.77 13.50
N HIS A 19 -27.14 16.77 13.16
CA HIS A 19 -26.64 15.77 14.10
C HIS A 19 -25.14 15.99 14.26
N LEU A 20 -24.71 16.30 15.48
CA LEU A 20 -23.30 16.52 15.78
C LEU A 20 -22.58 15.17 15.85
N PHE A 21 -21.42 15.09 15.22
CA PHE A 21 -20.52 13.95 15.26
C PHE A 21 -19.17 14.41 15.82
N ASP A 22 -18.67 13.73 16.84
CA ASP A 22 -17.45 14.06 17.60
C ASP A 22 -16.41 12.94 17.58
N GLY A 23 -16.56 11.99 16.65
CA GLY A 23 -15.60 10.90 16.42
C GLY A 23 -14.56 11.24 15.35
N TYR A 24 -13.63 10.29 15.15
CA TYR A 24 -12.66 10.36 14.06
C TYR A 24 -13.35 10.28 12.70
N TRP A 25 -12.98 11.19 11.80
CA TRP A 25 -13.42 11.22 10.41
C TRP A 25 -12.30 11.83 9.56
N GLU A 26 -11.95 11.15 8.47
CA GLU A 26 -10.98 11.64 7.48
C GLU A 26 -11.49 11.40 6.06
N ASP A 27 -11.27 12.37 5.17
CA ASP A 27 -11.57 12.24 3.74
C ASP A 27 -10.37 11.63 3.00
N ILE A 28 -10.47 10.34 2.69
CA ILE A 28 -9.44 9.58 1.97
C ILE A 28 -9.60 9.65 0.43
N GLY A 29 -10.23 10.69 -0.10
CA GLY A 29 -10.48 10.87 -1.53
C GLY A 29 -9.28 11.27 -2.39
N THR A 30 -8.14 11.65 -1.79
CA THR A 30 -6.91 12.04 -2.49
C THR A 30 -5.79 11.01 -2.27
N ILE A 31 -4.78 10.98 -3.15
CA ILE A 31 -3.64 10.07 -2.98
C ILE A 31 -2.91 10.38 -1.67
N LYS A 32 -2.67 11.66 -1.38
CA LYS A 32 -2.07 12.08 -0.12
C LYS A 32 -2.86 11.66 1.11
N SER A 33 -4.16 11.96 1.16
CA SER A 33 -4.96 11.64 2.35
C SER A 33 -5.13 10.14 2.53
N PHE A 34 -5.28 9.37 1.46
CA PHE A 34 -5.24 7.91 1.51
C PHE A 34 -3.91 7.41 2.09
N TYR A 35 -2.79 7.92 1.57
CA TYR A 35 -1.45 7.51 1.99
C TYR A 35 -1.16 7.84 3.46
N ASP A 36 -1.37 9.10 3.87
CA ASP A 36 -1.08 9.56 5.23
C ASP A 36 -1.93 8.79 6.24
N THR A 37 -3.24 8.70 5.99
CA THR A 37 -4.18 7.98 6.88
C THR A 37 -3.79 6.52 7.05
N ASN A 38 -3.36 5.84 5.99
CA ASN A 38 -2.97 4.43 6.10
C ASN A 38 -1.66 4.25 6.88
N LEU A 39 -0.67 5.13 6.72
CA LEU A 39 0.57 5.06 7.50
C LEU A 39 0.34 5.38 8.97
N GLU A 40 -0.57 6.32 9.29
CA GLU A 40 -0.92 6.65 10.67
C GLU A 40 -1.45 5.47 11.48
N LEU A 41 -2.08 4.49 10.81
CA LEU A 41 -2.56 3.26 11.46
C LEU A 41 -1.42 2.40 12.05
N ALA A 42 -0.19 2.58 11.56
CA ALA A 42 0.98 1.85 12.05
C ALA A 42 1.62 2.51 13.28
N ASN A 43 1.14 3.69 13.69
CA ASN A 43 1.63 4.37 14.88
C ASN A 43 1.17 3.66 16.17
N PRO A 44 1.88 3.84 17.29
CA PRO A 44 1.49 3.26 18.58
C PRO A 44 0.11 3.71 19.08
N ASN A 45 -0.29 4.94 18.74
CA ASN A 45 -1.58 5.54 19.09
C ASN A 45 -2.26 6.01 17.80
N PRO A 46 -2.83 5.11 16.99
CA PRO A 46 -3.48 5.48 15.75
C PRO A 46 -4.79 6.23 16.06
N PRO A 47 -5.22 7.17 15.19
CA PRO A 47 -6.46 7.89 15.42
C PRO A 47 -7.71 7.02 15.17
N PHE A 48 -7.54 5.86 14.52
CA PHE A 48 -8.58 4.89 14.24
C PHE A 48 -8.08 3.45 14.46
N GLU A 49 -8.92 2.60 15.06
CA GLU A 49 -8.61 1.19 15.35
C GLU A 49 -9.63 0.26 14.68
N PHE A 50 -9.16 -0.69 13.87
CA PHE A 50 -10.03 -1.65 13.17
C PHE A 50 -10.59 -2.76 14.08
N TYR A 51 -9.97 -2.98 15.23
CA TYR A 51 -10.17 -4.18 16.06
C TYR A 51 -10.89 -3.88 17.39
N ARG A 52 -11.67 -2.80 17.44
CA ARG A 52 -12.47 -2.46 18.63
C ARG A 52 -13.46 -3.58 18.98
N PRO A 53 -13.48 -4.10 20.22
CA PRO A 53 -14.34 -5.24 20.59
C PRO A 53 -15.85 -4.98 20.46
N ASP A 54 -16.28 -3.74 20.64
CA ASP A 54 -17.69 -3.32 20.59
C ASP A 54 -18.19 -3.07 19.15
N SER A 55 -17.29 -2.80 18.22
CA SER A 55 -17.60 -2.31 16.88
C SER A 55 -16.48 -2.61 15.86
N PRO A 56 -16.10 -3.90 15.67
CA PRO A 56 -14.99 -4.24 14.80
C PRO A 56 -15.35 -4.03 13.33
N ILE A 57 -14.33 -3.69 12.53
CA ILE A 57 -14.47 -3.62 11.07
C ILE A 57 -14.25 -5.02 10.49
N TYR A 58 -15.28 -5.54 9.81
CA TYR A 58 -15.21 -6.84 9.18
C TYR A 58 -14.67 -6.79 7.75
N THR A 59 -14.04 -7.89 7.33
CA THR A 59 -13.63 -8.12 5.93
C THR A 59 -13.81 -9.60 5.58
N ARG A 60 -13.59 -9.96 4.32
CA ARG A 60 -13.68 -11.34 3.85
C ARG A 60 -12.69 -12.24 4.62
N PRO A 61 -13.14 -13.36 5.22
CA PRO A 61 -12.22 -14.37 5.78
C PRO A 61 -11.48 -15.07 4.63
N ARG A 62 -10.14 -15.04 4.68
CA ARG A 62 -9.28 -15.57 3.61
C ARG A 62 -8.50 -16.82 4.00
N PHE A 63 -8.47 -17.19 5.29
CA PHE A 63 -7.74 -18.35 5.82
C PHE A 63 -6.28 -18.41 5.35
N LEU A 64 -5.62 -17.25 5.29
CA LEU A 64 -4.20 -17.18 4.95
C LEU A 64 -3.35 -17.67 6.12
N PRO A 65 -2.16 -18.25 5.85
CA PRO A 65 -1.26 -18.65 6.91
C PRO A 65 -0.70 -17.42 7.64
N ALA A 66 -0.11 -17.64 8.80
CA ALA A 66 0.67 -16.61 9.48
C ALA A 66 1.82 -16.11 8.57
N SER A 67 2.17 -14.83 8.72
CA SER A 67 3.29 -14.24 8.01
C SER A 67 4.62 -14.77 8.54
N LYS A 68 5.52 -15.13 7.63
CA LYS A 68 6.88 -15.61 7.93
C LYS A 68 7.86 -14.45 7.79
N VAL A 69 8.58 -14.16 8.87
CA VAL A 69 9.60 -13.10 8.93
C VAL A 69 10.90 -13.69 9.43
N SER A 70 12.02 -13.40 8.76
CA SER A 70 13.34 -13.90 9.14
C SER A 70 14.37 -12.78 9.09
N GLY A 71 15.22 -12.65 10.12
CA GLY A 71 16.39 -11.76 10.11
C GLY A 71 16.12 -10.31 9.68
N THR A 72 14.96 -9.76 10.02
CA THR A 72 14.44 -8.47 9.52
C THR A 72 14.38 -7.44 10.65
N TYR A 73 14.58 -6.16 10.36
CA TYR A 73 14.21 -5.05 11.24
C TYR A 73 12.83 -4.51 10.86
N ILE A 74 11.93 -4.37 11.84
CA ILE A 74 10.58 -3.85 11.65
C ILE A 74 10.29 -2.81 12.73
N ASP A 75 9.83 -1.63 12.34
CA ASP A 75 9.47 -0.54 13.25
C ASP A 75 8.27 0.24 12.72
N ARG A 76 7.31 0.59 13.60
CA ARG A 76 6.04 1.28 13.25
C ARG A 76 5.43 0.75 11.95
N THR A 77 5.16 -0.55 11.89
CA THR A 77 4.73 -1.21 10.65
C THR A 77 3.60 -2.20 10.91
N LEU A 78 2.58 -2.20 10.06
CA LEU A 78 1.53 -3.21 10.03
C LEU A 78 1.87 -4.29 8.99
N ILE A 79 1.74 -5.56 9.36
CA ILE A 79 1.96 -6.71 8.47
C ILE A 79 0.71 -7.59 8.49
N ALA A 80 0.04 -7.69 7.34
CA ALA A 80 -1.11 -8.55 7.15
C ALA A 80 -0.71 -10.02 6.94
N ASP A 81 -1.69 -10.91 6.86
CA ASP A 81 -1.49 -12.35 6.76
C ASP A 81 -0.83 -12.82 5.46
N GLY A 82 -0.19 -13.99 5.53
CA GLY A 82 0.36 -14.70 4.39
C GLY A 82 1.60 -14.06 3.76
N CYS A 83 2.28 -13.16 4.45
CA CYS A 83 3.49 -12.53 3.94
C CYS A 83 4.72 -13.42 4.14
N VAL A 84 5.71 -13.28 3.26
CA VAL A 84 7.05 -13.84 3.40
C VAL A 84 8.04 -12.69 3.29
N ILE A 85 8.79 -12.45 4.36
CA ILE A 85 9.77 -11.37 4.46
C ILE A 85 11.13 -11.99 4.79
N GLU A 86 12.05 -11.88 3.83
CA GLU A 86 13.37 -12.52 3.88
C GLU A 86 14.41 -11.68 4.64
N GLU A 87 15.52 -12.32 4.98
CA GLU A 87 16.61 -11.78 5.80
C GLU A 87 17.26 -10.49 5.27
N GLY A 88 17.77 -9.67 6.19
CA GLY A 88 18.42 -8.40 5.86
C GLY A 88 17.45 -7.28 5.48
N THR A 89 16.15 -7.58 5.39
CA THR A 89 15.13 -6.59 5.08
C THR A 89 14.91 -5.63 6.25
N ARG A 90 14.65 -4.36 5.93
CA ARG A 90 14.34 -3.30 6.88
C ARG A 90 13.04 -2.59 6.45
N ILE A 91 12.04 -2.61 7.32
CA ILE A 91 10.73 -1.99 7.09
C ILE A 91 10.45 -0.99 8.20
N GLU A 92 10.13 0.24 7.85
CA GLU A 92 9.90 1.33 8.81
C GLU A 92 8.76 2.25 8.38
N ASN A 93 7.84 2.56 9.29
CA ASN A 93 6.70 3.45 9.03
C ASN A 93 5.90 3.02 7.79
N SER A 94 5.40 1.78 7.79
CA SER A 94 4.90 1.15 6.56
C SER A 94 3.70 0.24 6.80
N VAL A 95 2.95 -0.01 5.72
CA VAL A 95 1.86 -0.99 5.71
C VAL A 95 2.16 -2.06 4.68
N ILE A 96 2.25 -3.31 5.13
CA ILE A 96 2.49 -4.50 4.31
C ILE A 96 1.19 -5.30 4.23
N GLY A 97 0.52 -5.20 3.09
CA GLY A 97 -0.72 -5.87 2.76
C GLY A 97 -0.54 -7.38 2.58
N LEU A 98 -1.67 -8.08 2.49
CA LEU A 98 -1.69 -9.54 2.47
C LEU A 98 -0.87 -10.16 1.33
N ARG A 99 -0.30 -11.33 1.57
CA ARG A 99 0.45 -12.14 0.57
C ARG A 99 1.68 -11.47 -0.02
N CYS A 100 2.25 -10.46 0.63
CA CYS A 100 3.50 -9.86 0.17
C CYS A 100 4.63 -10.90 0.19
N ARG A 101 5.42 -10.93 -0.89
CA ARG A 101 6.74 -11.58 -0.90
C ARG A 101 7.78 -10.47 -1.01
N ILE A 102 8.62 -10.35 0.01
CA ILE A 102 9.66 -9.34 0.10
C ILE A 102 11.00 -10.08 0.20
N GLY A 103 11.84 -9.86 -0.81
CA GLY A 103 13.16 -10.48 -0.96
C GLY A 103 14.16 -10.04 0.10
N LYS A 104 15.42 -10.45 -0.10
CA LYS A 104 16.52 -10.18 0.84
C LYS A 104 17.01 -8.75 0.73
N ASN A 105 17.52 -8.21 1.84
CA ASN A 105 18.19 -6.90 1.88
C ASN A 105 17.34 -5.75 1.30
N VAL A 106 16.01 -5.85 1.38
CA VAL A 106 15.09 -4.81 0.90
C VAL A 106 14.97 -3.70 1.95
N THR A 107 14.93 -2.45 1.53
CA THR A 107 14.58 -1.32 2.39
C THR A 107 13.23 -0.76 2.00
N ILE A 108 12.28 -0.74 2.92
CA ILE A 108 10.94 -0.15 2.73
C ILE A 108 10.74 0.91 3.81
N LYS A 109 10.47 2.15 3.42
CA LYS A 109 10.21 3.27 4.33
C LYS A 109 8.99 4.04 3.89
N ASN A 110 8.17 4.52 4.83
CA ASN A 110 7.06 5.44 4.54
C ASN A 110 6.22 4.94 3.35
N SER A 111 5.87 3.66 3.31
CA SER A 111 5.32 3.06 2.09
C SER A 111 4.20 2.09 2.38
N ILE A 112 3.27 2.02 1.44
CA ILE A 112 2.13 1.10 1.46
C ILE A 112 2.35 0.07 0.36
N ILE A 113 2.50 -1.19 0.73
CA ILE A 113 2.54 -2.31 -0.19
C ILE A 113 1.19 -3.01 -0.11
N MET A 114 0.32 -2.86 -1.10
CA MET A 114 -1.07 -3.35 -1.06
C MET A 114 -1.17 -4.89 -1.08
N GLY A 115 -0.09 -5.57 -1.46
CA GLY A 115 0.04 -7.01 -1.43
C GLY A 115 -0.37 -7.69 -2.73
N ALA A 116 -0.95 -8.89 -2.63
CA ALA A 116 -1.32 -9.67 -3.80
C ALA A 116 -2.69 -10.34 -3.66
N ASP A 117 -3.41 -10.44 -4.77
CA ASP A 117 -4.70 -11.12 -4.84
C ASP A 117 -4.54 -12.65 -4.73
N TYR A 118 -3.37 -13.20 -5.09
CA TYR A 118 -3.04 -14.62 -5.09
C TYR A 118 -1.54 -14.85 -4.88
N PHE A 119 -1.15 -16.09 -4.56
CA PHE A 119 0.24 -16.54 -4.66
C PHE A 119 0.49 -17.08 -6.06
N GLU A 120 1.68 -16.86 -6.62
CA GLU A 120 2.08 -17.53 -7.85
C GLU A 120 2.41 -19.01 -7.57
N SER A 121 1.98 -19.89 -8.48
CA SER A 121 2.38 -21.30 -8.45
C SER A 121 3.83 -21.45 -8.89
N GLU A 122 4.47 -22.58 -8.57
CA GLU A 122 5.83 -22.88 -9.04
C GLU A 122 5.95 -22.81 -10.56
N ALA A 123 4.95 -23.32 -11.29
CA ALA A 123 4.91 -23.25 -12.75
C ALA A 123 4.82 -21.79 -13.27
N ASP A 124 4.08 -20.92 -12.58
CA ASP A 124 4.01 -19.51 -12.93
C ASP A 124 5.34 -18.80 -12.65
N THR A 125 5.97 -19.09 -11.51
CA THR A 125 7.28 -18.51 -11.18
C THR A 125 8.35 -18.94 -12.18
N ASP A 126 8.40 -20.23 -12.54
CA ASP A 126 9.36 -20.76 -13.51
C ASP A 126 9.18 -20.12 -14.90
N LYS A 127 7.93 -19.91 -15.30
CA LYS A 127 7.58 -19.24 -16.55
C LYS A 127 8.01 -17.77 -16.57
N HIS A 128 7.91 -17.06 -15.46
CA HIS A 128 8.37 -15.67 -15.38
C HIS A 128 9.90 -15.59 -15.36
N VAL A 129 10.54 -16.40 -14.53
CA VAL A 129 12.01 -16.48 -14.41
C VAL A 129 12.66 -16.84 -15.75
N SER A 130 12.14 -17.85 -16.46
CA SER A 130 12.64 -18.25 -17.78
C SER A 130 12.53 -17.16 -18.85
N LYS A 131 11.63 -16.18 -18.66
CA LYS A 131 11.46 -15.01 -19.53
C LYS A 131 12.21 -13.77 -19.04
N GLY A 132 12.97 -13.88 -17.94
CA GLY A 132 13.63 -12.74 -17.30
C GLY A 132 12.66 -11.70 -16.74
N THR A 133 11.40 -12.09 -16.48
CA THR A 133 10.40 -11.22 -15.84
C THR A 133 10.38 -11.48 -14.34
N PRO A 134 10.37 -10.44 -13.49
CA PRO A 134 10.25 -10.63 -12.05
C PRO A 134 8.93 -11.31 -11.64
N ILE A 135 8.97 -12.04 -10.52
CA ILE A 135 7.77 -12.61 -9.89
C ILE A 135 6.97 -11.52 -9.15
N ILE A 136 5.75 -11.83 -8.71
CA ILE A 136 4.94 -10.92 -7.88
C ILE A 136 5.64 -10.72 -6.54
N GLY A 137 5.78 -9.46 -6.16
CA GLY A 137 6.42 -9.04 -4.93
C GLY A 137 7.58 -8.09 -5.16
N ILE A 138 8.40 -7.96 -4.13
CA ILE A 138 9.55 -7.07 -4.08
C ILE A 138 10.82 -7.91 -4.19
N GLY A 139 11.56 -7.74 -5.28
CA GLY A 139 12.83 -8.43 -5.51
C GLY A 139 13.93 -8.00 -4.53
N ASP A 140 14.99 -8.79 -4.47
CA ASP A 140 16.11 -8.56 -3.56
C ASP A 140 16.74 -7.17 -3.76
N GLY A 141 17.23 -6.55 -2.68
CA GLY A 141 17.96 -5.29 -2.72
C GLY A 141 17.15 -4.06 -3.16
N CYS A 142 15.82 -4.17 -3.30
CA CYS A 142 15.00 -3.00 -3.64
C CYS A 142 15.05 -1.93 -2.55
N VAL A 143 14.96 -0.67 -2.95
CA VAL A 143 14.81 0.48 -2.06
C VAL A 143 13.50 1.18 -2.40
N ILE A 144 12.56 1.18 -1.46
CA ILE A 144 11.24 1.76 -1.62
C ILE A 144 11.04 2.82 -0.53
N ASP A 145 10.75 4.05 -0.93
CA ASP A 145 10.44 5.13 0.00
C ASP A 145 9.28 5.96 -0.54
N ARG A 146 8.41 6.42 0.37
CA ARG A 146 7.30 7.34 0.07
C ARG A 146 6.49 6.90 -1.16
N SER A 147 6.06 5.64 -1.15
CA SER A 147 5.46 4.98 -2.30
C SER A 147 4.21 4.17 -1.95
N ILE A 148 3.29 4.08 -2.91
CA ILE A 148 2.17 3.12 -2.91
C ILE A 148 2.45 2.09 -3.99
N ILE A 149 2.68 0.85 -3.58
CA ILE A 149 2.83 -0.29 -4.49
C ILE A 149 1.53 -1.09 -4.45
N ASP A 150 0.72 -0.95 -5.50
CA ASP A 150 -0.58 -1.59 -5.59
C ASP A 150 -0.43 -3.10 -5.88
N LYS A 151 -1.56 -3.80 -5.97
CA LYS A 151 -1.59 -5.26 -5.95
C LYS A 151 -0.86 -5.89 -7.12
N ASN A 152 -0.28 -7.06 -6.86
CA ASN A 152 0.35 -7.92 -7.86
C ASN A 152 1.50 -7.25 -8.63
N CYS A 153 2.08 -6.16 -8.09
CA CYS A 153 3.26 -5.55 -8.69
C CYS A 153 4.46 -6.52 -8.64
N ARG A 154 5.36 -6.35 -9.61
CA ARG A 154 6.55 -7.17 -9.81
C ARG A 154 7.76 -6.25 -9.84
N LEU A 155 8.47 -6.12 -8.72
CA LEU A 155 9.67 -5.29 -8.65
C LEU A 155 10.89 -6.16 -8.83
N GLY A 156 11.65 -5.91 -9.90
CA GLY A 156 12.91 -6.59 -10.16
C GLY A 156 13.99 -6.26 -9.13
N GLU A 157 14.98 -7.14 -9.02
CA GLU A 157 16.13 -6.99 -8.11
C GLU A 157 16.78 -5.60 -8.24
N GLY A 158 17.08 -4.98 -7.09
CA GLY A 158 17.78 -3.70 -7.02
C GLY A 158 16.99 -2.48 -7.52
N ALA A 159 15.68 -2.60 -7.75
CA ALA A 159 14.86 -1.46 -8.14
C ALA A 159 14.80 -0.39 -7.02
N ILE A 160 14.96 0.89 -7.41
CA ILE A 160 14.87 2.06 -6.55
C ILE A 160 13.58 2.79 -6.88
N VAL A 161 12.59 2.65 -6.00
CA VAL A 161 11.25 3.22 -6.12
C VAL A 161 11.08 4.30 -5.06
N VAL A 162 11.64 5.46 -5.38
CA VAL A 162 11.70 6.63 -4.49
C VAL A 162 11.32 7.86 -5.31
N PRO A 163 10.39 8.71 -4.86
CA PRO A 163 10.08 9.96 -5.55
C PRO A 163 11.29 10.91 -5.50
N ASP A 164 11.46 11.70 -6.55
CA ASP A 164 12.61 12.60 -6.74
C ASP A 164 12.31 14.07 -6.42
N GLY A 165 11.25 14.31 -5.63
CA GLY A 165 10.83 15.65 -5.21
C GLY A 165 9.79 16.31 -6.12
N ARG A 166 9.44 15.69 -7.26
CA ARG A 166 8.28 16.12 -8.06
C ARG A 166 6.98 15.96 -7.25
N MET A 167 6.02 16.88 -7.42
CA MET A 167 4.69 16.78 -6.79
C MET A 167 3.75 15.92 -7.64
N ASP A 168 3.65 16.21 -8.94
CA ASP A 168 2.85 15.47 -9.88
C ASP A 168 3.64 15.26 -11.17
N ALA A 169 3.81 13.99 -11.57
CA ALA A 169 4.52 13.64 -12.80
C ALA A 169 4.11 12.26 -13.29
N ASP A 170 4.05 12.10 -14.61
CA ASP A 170 4.07 10.77 -15.21
C ASP A 170 5.53 10.38 -15.46
N LEU A 171 5.88 9.11 -15.25
CA LEU A 171 7.26 8.64 -15.36
C LEU A 171 7.52 7.92 -16.69
N ASP A 172 8.79 7.71 -17.01
CA ASP A 172 9.23 6.99 -18.21
C ASP A 172 8.66 5.56 -18.30
N ASN A 173 8.42 4.94 -17.14
CA ASN A 173 7.56 3.77 -17.08
C ASN A 173 6.10 4.25 -17.14
N PRO A 174 5.36 3.97 -18.22
CA PRO A 174 4.03 4.55 -18.45
C PRO A 174 2.98 4.11 -17.43
N LYS A 175 3.29 3.09 -16.61
CA LYS A 175 2.42 2.68 -15.52
C LYS A 175 2.72 3.43 -14.22
N LEU A 176 3.92 3.98 -14.04
CA LEU A 176 4.30 4.67 -12.81
C LEU A 176 4.03 6.16 -12.92
N TYR A 177 3.58 6.74 -11.82
CA TYR A 177 3.40 8.17 -11.71
C TYR A 177 3.66 8.64 -10.29
N ILE A 178 3.93 9.92 -10.15
CA ILE A 178 3.97 10.62 -8.87
C ILE A 178 2.70 11.47 -8.78
N ARG A 179 1.98 11.38 -7.67
CA ARG A 179 0.88 12.29 -7.31
C ARG A 179 1.04 12.70 -5.86
N ASP A 180 0.82 13.98 -5.57
CA ASP A 180 1.04 14.56 -4.24
C ASP A 180 2.43 14.27 -3.61
N GLY A 181 3.46 14.11 -4.46
CA GLY A 181 4.81 13.74 -4.04
C GLY A 181 4.95 12.29 -3.55
N ILE A 182 4.02 11.42 -3.90
CA ILE A 182 4.03 9.98 -3.60
C ILE A 182 4.16 9.22 -4.92
N LEU A 183 5.13 8.31 -4.99
CA LEU A 183 5.28 7.45 -6.17
C LEU A 183 4.26 6.31 -6.10
N VAL A 184 3.45 6.16 -7.14
CA VAL A 184 2.42 5.13 -7.22
C VAL A 184 2.77 4.14 -8.33
N ALA A 185 2.81 2.86 -7.96
CA ALA A 185 2.83 1.73 -8.88
C ALA A 185 1.44 1.09 -8.90
N PRO A 186 0.63 1.30 -9.95
CA PRO A 186 -0.70 0.71 -10.09
C PRO A 186 -0.66 -0.80 -10.17
N LYS A 187 -1.82 -1.43 -9.97
CA LYS A 187 -1.97 -2.89 -10.03
C LYS A 187 -1.33 -3.50 -11.28
N ASP A 188 -0.71 -4.66 -11.10
CA ASP A 188 -0.04 -5.45 -12.14
C ASP A 188 1.10 -4.67 -12.87
N THR A 189 1.73 -3.72 -12.18
CA THR A 189 2.91 -3.02 -12.71
C THR A 189 4.15 -3.88 -12.55
N THR A 190 4.93 -3.97 -13.63
CA THR A 190 6.26 -4.59 -13.63
C THR A 190 7.33 -3.51 -13.71
N ILE A 191 8.25 -3.54 -12.75
CA ILE A 191 9.42 -2.67 -12.69
C ILE A 191 10.65 -3.56 -12.98
N PRO A 192 11.47 -3.24 -13.99
CA PRO A 192 12.61 -4.08 -14.34
C PRO A 192 13.70 -4.03 -13.26
N PRO A 193 14.62 -5.03 -13.23
CA PRO A 193 15.77 -5.01 -12.33
C PRO A 193 16.61 -3.73 -12.48
N GLY A 194 17.07 -3.17 -11.37
CA GLY A 194 17.90 -1.96 -11.32
C GLY A 194 17.19 -0.68 -11.77
N TRP A 195 15.87 -0.71 -11.98
CA TRP A 195 15.13 0.49 -12.36
C TRP A 195 15.27 1.58 -11.32
N LYS A 196 15.37 2.83 -11.76
CA LYS A 196 15.29 4.02 -10.92
C LYS A 196 14.64 5.14 -11.72
N ILE A 197 14.07 6.09 -11.01
CA ILE A 197 13.57 7.32 -11.61
C ILE A 197 14.71 8.10 -12.30
N SER A 198 14.42 8.62 -13.48
CA SER A 198 15.27 9.45 -14.34
C SER A 198 14.91 10.93 -14.22
#